data_AF-A0A925YZT6-F1
#
_entry.id   AF-A0A925YZT6-F1
#
_cell.length_a   1.000
_cell.length_b   1.000
_cell.length_c   1.000
_cell.angle_alpha   90.00
_cell.angle_beta   90.00
_cell.angle_gamma   90.00
#
_symmetry.space_group_name_H-M   'P 1'
#
loop_
_entity.id
_entity.type
_entity.pdbx_description
1 polymer ?
#
loop_
_entity_poly.entity_id
_entity_poly.type
_entity_poly.pdbx_seq_one_letter_code
_entity_poly.pdbx_strand_id
1 'polypeptide(L)'
;FGENKIQTTVSLGVIANYFLQYRNIETLKYDDGHTTNSSVEINNYDVRPFTFSPFIAAGVLYHLTEKIDISLEPTFRYGITKLNREDDPISEHLWNVGVNAGIFLSL
;
A
#
# COMPACT_ATOMS: atom_id res chain seq x y z
N PHE A 1 -3.79 -26.62 -31.24
CA PHE A 1 -4.63 -26.27 -30.08
C PHE A 1 -3.71 -25.98 -28.90
N GLY A 2 -3.36 -24.71 -28.69
CA GLY A 2 -2.38 -24.34 -27.66
C GLY A 2 -1.91 -22.89 -27.78
N GLU A 3 -2.84 -21.94 -27.92
CA GLU A 3 -2.52 -20.52 -27.74
C GLU A 3 -2.67 -20.22 -26.25
N ASN A 4 -1.60 -20.41 -25.47
CA ASN A 4 -1.66 -20.20 -24.03
C ASN A 4 -1.74 -18.70 -23.76
N LYS A 5 -2.96 -18.18 -23.57
CA LYS A 5 -3.26 -16.75 -23.34
C LYS A 5 -2.98 -16.28 -21.92
N ILE A 6 -2.41 -17.13 -21.07
CA ILE A 6 -2.17 -16.85 -19.66
C ILE A 6 -0.67 -16.97 -19.37
N GLN A 7 -0.10 -15.91 -18.81
CA GLN A 7 1.27 -15.84 -18.32
C GLN A 7 1.26 -15.54 -16.82
N THR A 8 1.96 -16.33 -16.02
CA THR A 8 2.08 -16.09 -14.57
C THR A 8 3.37 -15.32 -14.27
N THR A 9 3.32 -14.39 -13.32
CA THR A 9 4.46 -13.58 -12.86
C THR A 9 4.67 -13.73 -11.36
N VAL A 10 5.93 -13.68 -10.94
CA VAL A 10 6.30 -13.56 -9.52
C VAL A 10 7.29 -12.40 -9.43
N SER A 11 7.00 -11.47 -8.53
CA SER A 11 7.73 -10.21 -8.39
C SER A 11 8.24 -10.09 -6.96
N LEU A 12 9.47 -9.63 -6.79
CA LEU A 12 10.08 -9.34 -5.49
C LEU A 12 10.96 -8.11 -5.60
N GLY A 13 10.95 -7.26 -4.58
CA GLY A 13 11.74 -6.03 -4.61
C GLY A 13 11.63 -5.22 -3.33
N VAL A 14 12.16 -3.99 -3.36
CA VAL A 14 12.13 -3.03 -2.26
C VAL A 14 11.58 -1.71 -2.76
N ILE A 15 10.72 -1.07 -1.98
CA ILE A 15 10.11 0.22 -2.29
C ILE A 15 10.50 1.21 -1.20
N ALA A 16 10.86 2.42 -1.62
CA ALA A 16 11.02 3.57 -0.74
C ALA A 16 9.73 4.39 -0.75
N ASN A 17 9.16 4.64 0.43
CA ASN A 17 7.96 5.46 0.60
C ASN A 17 8.33 6.80 1.22
N TYR A 18 7.68 7.88 0.77
CA TYR A 18 7.79 9.22 1.33
C TYR A 18 6.43 9.70 1.85
N PHE A 19 6.35 10.03 3.14
CA PHE A 19 5.12 10.50 3.76
C PHE A 19 4.94 12.00 3.57
N LEU A 20 3.86 12.39 2.92
CA LEU A 20 3.57 13.80 2.59
C LEU A 20 2.87 14.56 3.72
N GLN A 21 1.89 13.94 4.36
CA GLN A 21 1.07 14.58 5.39
C GLN A 21 0.39 13.52 6.26
N TYR A 22 0.33 13.78 7.57
CA TYR A 22 -0.39 12.96 8.53
C TYR A 22 -1.50 13.79 9.17
N ARG A 23 -2.76 13.34 9.07
CA ARG A 23 -3.92 14.01 9.66
C ARG A 23 -4.66 13.03 10.56
N ASN A 24 -4.61 13.25 11.87
CA ASN A 24 -5.39 12.47 12.82
C ASN A 24 -6.77 13.12 12.99
N ILE A 25 -7.84 12.32 12.89
CA ILE A 25 -9.21 12.77 13.13
C ILE A 25 -9.77 11.91 14.24
N GLU A 26 -9.91 12.48 15.44
CA GLU A 26 -10.54 11.82 16.56
C GLU A 26 -12.03 12.20 16.59
N THR A 27 -12.90 11.21 16.42
CA THR A 27 -14.34 11.36 16.57
C THR A 27 -14.77 10.77 17.90
N LEU A 28 -15.04 11.64 18.88
CA LEU A 28 -15.60 11.23 20.17
C LEU A 28 -17.13 11.22 20.07
N LYS A 29 -17.72 10.05 20.22
CA LYS A 29 -19.17 9.87 20.37
C LYS A 29 -19.50 9.72 21.85
N TYR A 30 -20.31 10.65 22.37
CA TYR A 30 -20.81 10.62 23.73
C TYR A 30 -22.15 9.87 23.80
N ASP A 31 -22.44 9.28 24.98
CA ASP A 31 -23.59 8.41 25.23
C ASP A 31 -24.95 9.14 25.12
N ASP A 32 -24.93 10.48 25.11
CA ASP A 32 -26.08 11.37 24.90
C ASP A 32 -26.41 11.63 23.41
N GLY A 33 -25.67 10.98 22.50
CA GLY A 33 -25.86 11.12 21.05
C GLY A 33 -25.18 12.36 20.45
N HIS A 34 -24.48 13.19 21.24
CA HIS A 34 -23.67 14.27 20.72
C HIS A 34 -22.34 13.73 20.16
N THR A 35 -21.99 14.19 18.96
CA THR A 35 -20.71 13.87 18.31
C THR A 35 -19.88 15.15 18.27
N THR A 36 -18.74 15.16 18.97
CA THR A 36 -17.76 16.25 18.84
C THR A 36 -16.62 15.77 17.97
N ASN A 37 -16.49 16.39 16.80
CA ASN A 37 -15.32 16.19 15.94
C ASN A 37 -14.25 17.18 16.37
N SER A 38 -13.17 16.68 16.96
CA SER A 38 -11.97 17.48 17.21
C SER A 38 -10.91 17.06 16.20
N SER A 39 -10.61 17.93 15.25
CA SER A 39 -9.46 17.76 14.37
C SER A 39 -8.26 18.42 15.04
N VAL A 40 -7.44 17.64 15.72
CA VAL A 40 -6.14 18.12 16.18
C VAL A 40 -5.15 17.97 15.03
N GLU A 41 -4.72 19.10 14.46
CA GLU A 41 -3.49 19.12 13.65
C GLU A 41 -2.31 18.83 14.57
N ILE A 42 -1.88 17.56 14.61
CA ILE A 42 -0.67 17.18 15.33
C ILE A 42 0.52 17.69 14.50
N ASN A 43 0.99 18.89 14.80
CA ASN A 43 2.16 19.52 14.16
C ASN A 43 3.50 18.83 14.49
N ASN A 44 3.50 17.90 15.46
CA ASN A 44 4.64 17.02 15.73
C ASN A 44 4.43 15.69 15.01
N TYR A 45 4.99 15.60 13.80
CA TYR A 45 5.10 14.33 13.09
C TYR A 45 6.01 13.38 13.90
N ASP A 46 5.44 12.41 14.61
CA ASP A 46 6.20 11.27 15.19
C ASP A 46 6.45 10.16 14.16
N VAL A 47 6.07 10.39 12.90
CA VAL A 47 6.35 9.48 11.79
C VAL A 47 7.63 9.86 11.05
N ARG A 48 8.42 8.85 10.67
CA ARG A 48 9.58 9.02 9.81
C ARG A 48 9.16 9.42 8.41
N PRO A 49 9.82 10.41 7.79
CA PRO A 49 9.46 10.88 6.45
C PRO A 49 9.74 9.84 5.36
N PHE A 50 10.77 9.01 5.54
CA PHE A 50 11.16 7.95 4.61
C PHE A 50 11.09 6.58 5.27
N THR A 51 10.52 5.60 4.56
CA THR A 51 10.52 4.19 4.98
C THR A 51 10.82 3.28 3.80
N PHE A 52 11.38 2.11 4.09
CA PHE A 52 11.66 1.07 3.12
C PHE A 52 10.80 -0.16 3.41
N SER A 53 10.23 -0.73 2.35
CA SER A 53 9.38 -1.91 2.43
C SER A 53 9.78 -2.91 1.35
N PRO A 54 10.35 -4.08 1.70
CA PRO A 54 10.32 -5.21 0.79
C PRO A 54 8.88 -5.57 0.40
N PHE A 55 8.73 -6.06 -0.83
CA PHE A 55 7.47 -6.58 -1.33
C PHE A 55 7.66 -7.91 -2.05
N ILE A 56 6.58 -8.68 -2.05
CA ILE A 56 6.40 -9.84 -2.90
C ILE A 56 5.04 -9.73 -3.59
N ALA A 57 4.99 -10.15 -4.84
CA ALA A 57 3.77 -10.17 -5.62
C ALA A 57 3.70 -11.45 -6.46
N ALA A 58 2.50 -11.92 -6.70
CA ALA A 58 2.24 -13.02 -7.62
C ALA A 58 1.11 -12.56 -8.54
N GLY A 59 1.34 -12.58 -9.84
CA GLY A 59 0.43 -12.01 -10.82
C GLY A 59 0.15 -12.93 -11.97
N VAL A 60 -0.86 -12.54 -12.74
CA VAL A 60 -1.26 -13.18 -13.98
C VAL A 60 -1.46 -12.09 -15.02
N LEU A 61 -0.91 -12.32 -16.20
CA LEU A 61 -1.13 -11.59 -17.42
C LEU A 61 -2.01 -12.44 -18.34
N TYR A 62 -3.10 -11.86 -18.81
CA TYR A 62 -4.02 -12.50 -19.74
C TYR A 62 -4.00 -11.76 -21.08
N HIS A 63 -3.58 -12.44 -22.13
CA HIS A 63 -3.54 -11.96 -23.50
C HIS A 63 -4.96 -12.02 -24.10
N LEU A 64 -5.70 -10.91 -24.00
CA LEU A 64 -7.06 -10.80 -24.54
C LEU A 64 -7.02 -10.85 -26.07
N THR A 65 -6.07 -10.10 -26.65
CA THR A 65 -5.78 -10.01 -28.09
C THR A 65 -4.26 -9.87 -28.25
N GLU A 66 -3.70 -10.05 -29.45
CA GLU A 66 -2.27 -9.82 -29.75
C GLU A 66 -1.72 -8.45 -29.33
N LYS A 67 -2.61 -7.47 -29.08
CA LYS A 67 -2.28 -6.09 -28.70
C LYS A 67 -2.80 -5.68 -27.33
N ILE A 68 -3.58 -6.52 -26.64
CA ILE A 68 -4.24 -6.13 -25.39
C ILE A 68 -3.99 -7.21 -24.35
N ASP A 69 -3.33 -6.80 -23.27
CA ASP A 69 -3.04 -7.65 -22.13
C ASP A 69 -3.70 -7.10 -20.88
N ILE A 70 -4.27 -7.98 -20.05
CA ILE A 70 -4.84 -7.63 -18.76
C ILE A 70 -3.93 -8.19 -17.68
N SER A 71 -3.49 -7.36 -16.73
CA SER A 71 -2.76 -7.84 -15.55
C SER A 71 -3.62 -7.83 -14.30
N LEU A 72 -3.35 -8.82 -13.45
CA LEU A 72 -3.83 -8.89 -12.09
C LEU A 72 -2.69 -9.39 -11.19
N GLU A 73 -2.25 -8.58 -10.24
CA GLU A 73 -1.10 -8.87 -9.39
C GLU A 73 -1.40 -8.53 -7.91
N PRO A 74 -1.90 -9.52 -7.15
CA PRO A 74 -1.84 -9.50 -5.69
C PRO A 74 -0.43 -9.17 -5.18
N THR A 75 -0.34 -8.19 -4.30
CA THR A 75 0.91 -7.67 -3.74
C THR A 75 0.82 -7.60 -2.23
N PHE A 76 1.88 -8.04 -1.55
CA PHE A 76 2.09 -7.85 -0.13
C PHE A 76 3.38 -7.05 0.10
N ARG A 77 3.32 -6.06 0.99
CA ARG A 77 4.48 -5.26 1.39
C ARG A 77 4.55 -5.15 2.90
N TYR A 78 5.75 -5.24 3.43
CA TYR A 78 6.02 -5.08 4.86
C TYR A 78 7.19 -4.14 5.06
N GLY A 79 7.00 -3.09 5.86
CA GLY A 79 8.00 -2.09 6.20
C GLY A 79 9.02 -2.66 7.16
N ILE A 80 10.29 -2.66 6.76
CA ILE A 80 11.41 -3.07 7.61
C ILE A 80 11.95 -1.91 8.46
N THR A 81 11.59 -0.68 8.10
CA THR A 81 11.92 0.52 8.87
C THR A 81 10.75 0.85 9.78
N LYS A 82 11.05 1.19 11.04
CA LYS A 82 10.05 1.69 11.98
C LYS A 82 9.39 2.94 11.40
N LEU A 83 8.07 2.98 11.42
CA LEU A 83 7.29 4.12 10.99
C LEU A 83 7.48 5.29 11.97
N ASN A 84 7.64 4.99 13.25
CA ASN A 84 7.78 5.96 14.32
C ASN A 84 9.24 6.41 14.55
N ARG A 85 9.42 7.52 15.29
CA ARG A 85 10.73 8.05 15.69
C ARG A 85 11.49 7.09 16.62
N GLU A 86 12.79 7.31 16.78
CA GLU A 86 13.68 6.43 17.57
C GLU A 86 13.35 6.41 19.07
N ASP A 87 12.78 7.50 19.56
CA ASP A 87 12.50 7.70 20.99
C ASP A 87 11.14 7.13 21.43
N ASP A 88 10.36 6.60 20.49
CA ASP A 88 9.03 6.08 20.77
C ASP A 88 9.08 4.64 21.32
N PRO A 89 8.39 4.36 22.45
CA PRO A 89 8.47 3.08 23.14
C PRO A 89 7.78 1.93 22.37
N ILE A 90 6.92 2.25 21.40
CA ILE A 90 6.16 1.29 20.60
C ILE A 90 6.71 1.30 19.18
N SER A 91 7.13 0.16 18.64
CA SER A 91 7.63 0.08 17.27
C SER A 91 6.50 -0.24 16.28
N GLU A 92 6.14 0.72 15.45
CA GLU A 92 5.12 0.57 14.43
C GLU A 92 5.76 0.24 13.08
N HIS A 93 5.18 -0.74 12.37
CA HIS A 93 5.65 -1.13 11.05
C HIS A 93 4.51 -0.97 10.04
N LEU A 94 4.80 -0.28 8.94
CA LEU A 94 3.85 -0.11 7.84
C LEU A 94 3.70 -1.44 7.11
N TRP A 95 2.47 -1.90 6.88
CA TRP A 95 2.23 -3.04 6.01
C TRP A 95 1.04 -2.75 5.11
N ASN A 96 1.03 -3.35 3.92
CA ASN A 96 -0.13 -3.31 3.06
C ASN A 96 -0.30 -4.62 2.28
N VAL A 97 -1.56 -4.97 2.07
CA VAL A 97 -1.99 -5.99 1.11
C VAL A 97 -2.81 -5.25 0.08
N GLY A 98 -2.58 -5.55 -1.19
CA GLY A 98 -3.33 -4.93 -2.28
C GLY A 98 -3.32 -5.80 -3.52
N VAL A 99 -3.99 -5.30 -4.56
CA VAL A 99 -4.00 -5.93 -5.88
C VAL A 99 -3.76 -4.82 -6.90
N ASN A 100 -2.75 -5.01 -7.75
CA ASN A 100 -2.56 -4.16 -8.92
C ASN A 100 -3.33 -4.79 -10.08
N ALA A 101 -4.19 -4.02 -10.74
CA ALA A 101 -4.87 -4.46 -11.95
C ALA A 101 -4.65 -3.41 -13.03
N GLY A 102 -4.43 -3.86 -14.27
CA GLY A 102 -4.13 -2.97 -15.38
C GLY A 102 -4.46 -3.56 -16.73
N ILE A 103 -4.53 -2.69 -17.74
CA ILE A 103 -4.65 -3.06 -19.14
C ILE A 103 -3.43 -2.48 -19.86
N PHE A 104 -2.71 -3.31 -20.60
CA PHE A 104 -1.54 -2.94 -21.37
C PHE A 104 -1.85 -3.06 -22.85
N LEU A 105 -1.31 -2.12 -23.63
CA LEU A 105 -1.33 -2.17 -25.07
C LEU A 105 0.05 -2.62 -25.54
N SER A 106 0.12 -3.84 -26.07
CA SER A 106 1.31 -4.39 -26.71
C SER A 106 1.36 -3.85 -28.15
N LEU A 107 2.47 -3.19 -28.50
CA LEU A 107 2.64 -2.43 -29.75
C LEU A 107 3.20 -3.29 -30.89
#